data_AF-A0A846NA20-F1
#
_entry.id   AF-A0A846NA20-F1
#
_cell.length_a   1.000
_cell.length_b   1.000
_cell.length_c   1.000
_cell.angle_alpha   90.00
_cell.angle_beta   90.00
_cell.angle_gamma   90.00
#
_symmetry.space_group_name_H-M   'P 1'
#
loop_
_entity.id
_entity.type
_entity.pdbx_description
1 polymer ?
#
loop_
_entity_poly.entity_id
_entity_poly.type
_entity_poly.pdbx_seq_one_letter_code
_entity_poly.pdbx_strand_id
1 'polypeptide(L)'
;ILLHKDELVPGGGVVYDGEEIVLSAEELGRDDLKLYQVPLKEVVKELEGELIMKNTVALGAAVALLDYDLEVLNGVIKDAFKPKVAKLNIDAAKRGYDYARKHYTGDFQYRLEKTSQAGKRKIFLTGAEAVGVGAIRAGCKFYAAYPMTPATPLLHFMAPLDREYGMIVIQVESEIAAINMIAGASFAGVRAMTATSGGGFCLMSEGLGMTGMTETPAVIMLA
;
A
#
# COMPACT_ATOMS: atom_id res chain seq x y z
N ILE A 1 -15.96 0.35 12.40
CA ILE A 1 -17.27 -0.04 11.83
C ILE A 1 -18.23 1.14 11.89
N LEU A 2 -18.56 1.68 13.06
CA LEU A 2 -19.44 2.87 13.19
C LEU A 2 -18.97 4.09 12.37
N LEU A 3 -17.66 4.31 12.25
CA LEU A 3 -17.09 5.42 11.45
C LEU A 3 -17.38 5.31 9.94
N HIS A 4 -17.43 4.08 9.40
CA HIS A 4 -17.55 3.83 7.95
C HIS A 4 -18.91 3.26 7.56
N LYS A 5 -19.89 3.23 8.48
CA LYS A 5 -21.18 2.57 8.28
C LYS A 5 -21.96 3.15 7.09
N ASP A 6 -21.78 4.44 6.83
CA ASP A 6 -22.43 5.16 5.73
C ASP A 6 -21.67 5.01 4.40
N GLU A 7 -20.44 4.50 4.42
CA GLU A 7 -19.64 4.17 3.22
C GLU A 7 -19.92 2.74 2.70
N LEU A 8 -20.56 1.90 3.52
CA LEU A 8 -20.88 0.51 3.13
C LEU A 8 -22.04 0.47 2.13
N VAL A 9 -21.89 -0.31 1.07
CA VAL A 9 -22.99 -0.54 0.12
C VAL A 9 -24.10 -1.41 0.75
N PRO A 10 -25.35 -1.31 0.27
CA PRO A 10 -26.41 -2.23 0.69
C PRO A 10 -26.04 -3.70 0.45
N GLY A 11 -26.31 -4.57 1.43
CA GLY A 11 -25.87 -5.96 1.43
C GLY A 11 -24.37 -6.17 1.69
N GLY A 12 -23.65 -5.10 2.08
CA GLY A 12 -22.24 -5.17 2.45
C GLY A 12 -21.98 -6.07 3.65
N GLY A 13 -20.86 -6.80 3.62
CA GLY A 13 -20.46 -7.72 4.67
C GLY A 13 -19.49 -7.07 5.66
N VAL A 14 -19.71 -7.30 6.96
CA VAL A 14 -18.86 -6.78 8.04
C VAL A 14 -18.31 -7.95 8.83
N VAL A 15 -17.00 -8.20 8.71
CA VAL A 15 -16.28 -9.16 9.57
C VAL A 15 -15.82 -8.44 10.83
N TYR A 16 -16.16 -8.97 11.99
CA TYR A 16 -15.79 -8.37 13.28
C TYR A 16 -15.58 -9.44 14.36
N ASP A 17 -14.90 -9.03 15.43
CA ASP A 17 -14.68 -9.85 16.60
C ASP A 17 -15.79 -9.60 17.63
N GLY A 18 -16.72 -10.55 17.74
CA GLY A 18 -17.89 -10.38 18.61
C GLY A 18 -17.62 -10.57 20.10
N GLU A 19 -16.43 -11.02 20.50
CA GLU A 19 -16.01 -10.96 21.90
C GLU A 19 -15.59 -9.55 22.32
N GLU A 20 -15.16 -8.73 21.36
CA GLU A 20 -14.69 -7.36 21.62
C GLU A 20 -15.73 -6.31 21.30
N ILE A 21 -16.59 -6.56 20.32
CA ILE A 21 -17.57 -5.59 19.82
C ILE A 21 -18.92 -6.28 19.69
N VAL A 22 -19.90 -5.80 20.44
CA VAL A 22 -21.31 -6.10 20.19
C VAL A 22 -21.78 -5.13 19.11
N LEU A 23 -22.38 -5.66 18.04
CA LEU A 23 -22.98 -4.86 16.98
C LEU A 23 -24.42 -5.30 16.81
N SER A 24 -25.31 -4.34 16.91
CA SER A 24 -26.73 -4.47 16.59
C SER A 24 -27.12 -3.60 15.40
N ALA A 25 -28.23 -3.94 14.74
CA ALA A 25 -28.81 -3.11 13.68
C ALA A 25 -29.17 -1.71 14.19
N GLU A 26 -29.55 -1.60 15.48
CA GLU A 26 -29.85 -0.33 16.15
C GLU A 26 -28.59 0.55 16.29
N GLU A 27 -27.47 -0.02 16.74
CA GLU A 27 -26.20 0.72 16.85
C GLU A 27 -25.65 1.14 15.49
N LEU A 28 -25.84 0.31 14.46
CA LEU A 28 -25.46 0.65 13.09
C LEU A 28 -26.43 1.68 12.47
N GLY A 29 -27.67 1.74 12.93
CA GLY A 29 -28.76 2.46 12.26
C GLY A 29 -29.04 1.91 10.86
N ARG A 30 -28.70 0.64 10.63
CA ARG A 30 -28.79 -0.08 9.36
C ARG A 30 -29.12 -1.54 9.60
N ASP A 31 -30.10 -2.05 8.89
CA ASP A 31 -30.58 -3.44 8.93
C ASP A 31 -30.27 -4.22 7.64
N ASP A 32 -29.66 -3.57 6.65
CA ASP A 32 -29.36 -4.10 5.33
C ASP A 32 -27.93 -4.65 5.18
N LEU A 33 -27.15 -4.62 6.26
CA LEU A 33 -25.76 -5.12 6.31
C LEU A 33 -25.71 -6.57 6.81
N LYS A 34 -24.76 -7.34 6.28
CA LYS A 34 -24.49 -8.72 6.74
C LYS A 34 -23.39 -8.71 7.79
N LEU A 35 -23.72 -9.14 9.00
CA LEU A 35 -22.79 -9.15 10.13
C LEU A 35 -22.20 -10.55 10.31
N TYR A 36 -20.87 -10.65 10.16
CA TYR A 36 -20.10 -11.88 10.26
C TYR A 36 -19.22 -11.85 11.51
N GLN A 37 -19.73 -12.44 12.59
CA GLN A 37 -18.98 -12.60 13.82
C GLN A 37 -17.94 -13.71 13.65
N VAL A 38 -16.66 -13.39 13.87
CA VAL A 38 -15.54 -14.35 13.80
C VAL A 38 -14.70 -14.18 15.06
N PRO A 39 -14.31 -15.26 15.76
CA PRO A 39 -13.56 -15.17 17.02
C PRO A 39 -12.07 -14.89 16.77
N LEU A 40 -11.77 -13.68 16.27
CA LEU A 40 -10.43 -13.31 15.80
C LEU A 40 -9.38 -13.43 16.92
N LYS A 41 -9.69 -12.87 18.09
CA LYS A 41 -8.79 -12.87 19.26
C LYS A 41 -8.61 -14.26 19.85
N GLU A 42 -9.69 -15.02 19.98
CA GLU A 42 -9.65 -16.37 20.53
C GLU A 42 -8.76 -17.28 19.67
N VAL A 43 -8.94 -17.24 18.34
CA VAL A 43 -8.10 -18.00 17.40
C VAL A 43 -6.63 -17.66 17.56
N VAL A 44 -6.29 -16.38 17.71
CA VAL A 44 -4.88 -15.96 17.90
C VAL A 44 -4.33 -16.47 19.23
N LYS A 45 -5.13 -16.43 20.31
CA LYS A 45 -4.72 -16.98 21.62
C LYS A 45 -4.50 -18.48 21.58
N GLU A 46 -5.39 -19.24 20.93
CA GLU A 46 -5.24 -20.70 20.76
C GLU A 46 -3.97 -21.08 20.00
N LEU A 47 -3.58 -20.26 19.03
CA LEU A 47 -2.36 -20.45 18.26
C LEU A 47 -1.10 -19.95 18.98
N GLU A 48 -1.23 -19.43 20.20
CA GLU A 48 -0.14 -18.76 20.94
C GLU A 48 0.55 -17.67 20.08
N GLY A 49 -0.26 -16.97 19.27
CA GLY A 49 0.20 -15.95 18.34
C GLY A 49 0.14 -14.53 18.89
N GLU A 50 0.73 -13.60 18.14
CA GLU A 50 0.69 -12.18 18.45
C GLU A 50 -0.66 -11.58 18.09
N LEU A 51 -1.20 -10.68 18.92
CA LEU A 51 -2.53 -10.06 18.71
C LEU A 51 -2.68 -9.37 17.35
N ILE A 52 -1.58 -8.91 16.74
CA ILE A 52 -1.60 -8.33 15.40
C ILE A 52 -2.16 -9.30 14.35
N MET A 53 -2.00 -10.62 14.54
CA MET A 53 -2.44 -11.68 13.64
C MET A 53 -3.96 -11.82 13.53
N LYS A 54 -4.74 -11.08 14.33
CA LYS A 54 -6.19 -10.94 14.14
C LYS A 54 -6.53 -10.50 12.71
N ASN A 55 -5.66 -9.68 12.10
CA ASN A 55 -5.82 -9.26 10.71
C ASN A 55 -5.76 -10.44 9.73
N THR A 56 -4.89 -11.41 9.98
CA THR A 56 -4.71 -12.60 9.17
C THR A 56 -5.89 -13.57 9.31
N VAL A 57 -6.43 -13.73 10.53
CA VAL A 57 -7.68 -14.48 10.76
C VAL A 57 -8.84 -13.83 10.00
N ALA A 58 -8.97 -12.50 10.11
CA ALA A 58 -10.02 -11.75 9.41
C ALA A 58 -9.89 -11.86 7.88
N LEU A 59 -8.66 -11.83 7.36
CA LEU A 59 -8.39 -11.99 5.93
C LEU A 59 -8.76 -13.40 5.45
N GLY A 60 -8.43 -14.44 6.22
CA GLY A 60 -8.89 -15.80 5.94
C GLY A 60 -10.41 -15.91 5.88
N ALA A 61 -11.10 -15.32 6.86
CA ALA A 61 -12.57 -15.28 6.87
C ALA A 61 -13.14 -14.52 5.66
N ALA A 62 -12.56 -13.38 5.28
CA ALA A 62 -12.98 -12.61 4.12
C ALA A 62 -12.80 -13.40 2.81
N VAL A 63 -11.68 -14.12 2.65
CA VAL A 63 -11.43 -15.00 1.49
C VAL A 63 -12.45 -16.13 1.41
N ALA A 64 -12.86 -16.71 2.55
CA ALA A 64 -13.92 -17.72 2.61
C ALA A 64 -15.29 -17.17 2.21
N LEU A 65 -15.66 -15.99 2.73
CA LEU A 65 -16.93 -15.32 2.41
C LEU A 65 -17.03 -14.98 0.92
N LEU A 66 -15.90 -14.61 0.30
CA LEU A 66 -15.80 -14.34 -1.13
C LEU A 66 -15.69 -15.60 -2.01
N ASP A 67 -15.86 -16.78 -1.43
CA ASP A 67 -15.77 -18.08 -2.11
C ASP A 67 -14.46 -18.27 -2.90
N TYR A 68 -13.33 -17.81 -2.33
CA TYR A 68 -12.06 -17.78 -3.04
C TYR A 68 -10.99 -18.73 -2.46
N ASP A 69 -9.93 -18.93 -3.24
CA ASP A 69 -8.89 -19.92 -3.01
C ASP A 69 -7.91 -19.48 -1.90
N LEU A 70 -7.96 -20.17 -0.75
CA LEU A 70 -7.09 -19.92 0.40
C LEU A 70 -5.60 -20.07 0.05
N GLU A 71 -5.25 -20.92 -0.92
CA GLU A 71 -3.84 -21.13 -1.28
C GLU A 71 -3.21 -19.89 -1.92
N VAL A 72 -4.00 -19.03 -2.56
CA VAL A 72 -3.52 -17.73 -3.07
C VAL A 72 -3.07 -16.85 -1.90
N LEU A 73 -3.87 -16.80 -0.82
CA LEU A 73 -3.50 -16.06 0.39
C LEU A 73 -2.26 -16.68 1.07
N ASN A 74 -2.21 -18.01 1.16
CA ASN A 74 -1.05 -18.71 1.74
C ASN A 74 0.24 -18.40 0.99
N GLY A 75 0.18 -18.28 -0.34
CA GLY A 75 1.31 -17.83 -1.17
C GLY A 75 1.81 -16.45 -0.78
N VAL A 76 0.90 -15.46 -0.71
CA VAL A 76 1.24 -14.08 -0.32
C VAL A 76 1.83 -14.01 1.09
N ILE A 77 1.30 -14.79 2.05
CA ILE A 77 1.82 -14.85 3.42
C ILE A 77 3.27 -15.40 3.43
N LYS A 78 3.58 -16.41 2.61
CA LYS A 78 4.94 -16.97 2.51
C LYS A 78 5.94 -15.96 1.93
N ASP A 79 5.51 -15.17 0.96
CA ASP A 79 6.36 -14.15 0.33
C ASP A 79 6.60 -12.95 1.27
N ALA A 80 5.61 -12.59 2.09
CA ALA A 80 5.66 -11.44 2.96
C ALA A 80 6.44 -11.67 4.28
N PHE A 81 6.43 -12.90 4.81
CA PHE A 81 6.97 -13.20 6.14
C PHE A 81 8.09 -14.23 6.13
N LYS A 82 8.98 -14.15 7.12
CA LYS A 82 9.99 -15.20 7.37
C LYS A 82 9.30 -16.54 7.67
N PRO A 83 9.89 -17.69 7.31
CA PRO A 83 9.22 -19.00 7.35
C PRO A 83 8.49 -19.35 8.66
N LYS A 84 9.09 -19.07 9.82
CA LYS A 84 8.46 -19.33 11.13
C LYS A 84 7.18 -18.51 11.34
N VAL A 85 7.23 -17.22 11.00
CA VAL A 85 6.10 -16.28 11.16
C VAL A 85 5.03 -16.56 10.09
N ALA A 86 5.46 -16.90 8.87
CA ALA A 86 4.56 -17.29 7.79
C ALA A 86 3.71 -18.51 8.15
N LYS A 87 4.32 -19.55 8.73
CA LYS A 87 3.59 -20.75 9.15
C LYS A 87 2.44 -20.42 10.11
N LEU A 88 2.73 -19.64 11.15
CA LEU A 88 1.71 -19.26 12.14
C LEU A 88 0.60 -18.41 11.50
N ASN A 89 0.95 -17.51 10.57
CA ASN A 89 -0.03 -16.71 9.84
C ASN A 89 -0.90 -17.56 8.89
N ILE A 90 -0.33 -18.57 8.23
CA ILE A 90 -1.10 -19.53 7.42
C ILE A 90 -2.11 -20.28 8.29
N ASP A 91 -1.68 -20.76 9.47
CA ASP A 91 -2.57 -21.45 10.39
C ASP A 91 -3.70 -20.52 10.88
N ALA A 92 -3.39 -19.25 11.19
CA ALA A 92 -4.37 -18.23 11.55
C ALA A 92 -5.36 -17.93 10.42
N ALA A 93 -4.87 -17.73 9.19
CA ALA A 93 -5.72 -17.51 8.01
C ALA A 93 -6.64 -18.71 7.78
N LYS A 94 -6.10 -19.93 7.89
CA LYS A 94 -6.88 -21.16 7.74
C LYS A 94 -7.98 -21.28 8.79
N ARG A 95 -7.68 -20.99 10.07
CA ARG A 95 -8.71 -21.00 11.13
C ARG A 95 -9.84 -20.02 10.85
N GLY A 96 -9.51 -18.80 10.41
CA GLY A 96 -10.52 -17.81 10.01
C GLY A 96 -11.34 -18.26 8.80
N TYR A 97 -10.68 -18.82 7.79
CA TYR A 97 -11.31 -19.35 6.58
C TYR A 97 -12.27 -20.50 6.89
N ASP A 98 -11.81 -21.51 7.63
CA ASP A 98 -12.60 -22.69 8.00
C ASP A 98 -13.79 -22.31 8.89
N TYR A 99 -13.59 -21.36 9.82
CA TYR A 99 -14.66 -20.84 10.66
C TYR A 99 -15.75 -20.17 9.81
N ALA A 100 -15.36 -19.27 8.91
CA ALA A 100 -16.31 -18.57 8.06
C ALA A 100 -17.04 -19.52 7.09
N ARG A 101 -16.35 -20.51 6.51
CA ARG A 101 -17.00 -21.56 5.71
C ARG A 101 -18.02 -22.35 6.54
N LYS A 102 -17.67 -22.75 7.75
CA LYS A 102 -18.58 -23.54 8.59
C LYS A 102 -19.87 -22.80 8.95
N HIS A 103 -19.80 -21.49 9.21
CA HIS A 103 -20.93 -20.72 9.74
C HIS A 103 -21.68 -19.90 8.68
N TYR A 104 -21.00 -19.48 7.61
CA TYR A 104 -21.51 -18.47 6.68
C TYR A 104 -21.39 -18.86 5.19
N THR A 105 -21.22 -20.16 4.87
CA THR A 105 -21.10 -20.60 3.47
C THR A 105 -22.31 -20.20 2.65
N GLY A 106 -22.06 -19.51 1.54
CA GLY A 106 -23.09 -19.09 0.59
C GLY A 106 -23.95 -17.93 1.08
N ASP A 107 -23.69 -17.40 2.27
CA ASP A 107 -24.45 -16.26 2.79
C ASP A 107 -24.01 -14.94 2.14
N PHE A 108 -22.75 -14.77 1.73
CA PHE A 108 -22.35 -13.55 1.06
C PHE A 108 -22.67 -13.57 -0.45
N GLN A 109 -23.31 -12.50 -0.94
CA GLN A 109 -23.86 -12.44 -2.30
C GLN A 109 -22.82 -12.27 -3.41
N TYR A 110 -21.59 -11.86 -3.06
CA TYR A 110 -20.51 -11.65 -4.00
C TYR A 110 -19.46 -12.75 -3.89
N ARG A 111 -18.87 -13.12 -5.02
CA ARG A 111 -17.80 -14.10 -5.11
C ARG A 111 -16.67 -13.56 -5.97
N LEU A 112 -15.44 -13.97 -5.67
CA LEU A 112 -14.29 -13.69 -6.51
C LEU A 112 -14.09 -14.82 -7.53
N GLU A 113 -13.82 -14.43 -8.77
CA GLU A 113 -13.50 -15.37 -9.84
C GLU A 113 -12.12 -15.07 -10.41
N LYS A 114 -11.42 -16.13 -10.83
CA LYS A 114 -10.13 -15.99 -11.52
C LYS A 114 -10.39 -15.39 -12.90
N THR A 115 -9.76 -14.25 -13.19
CA THR A 115 -9.84 -13.63 -14.52
C THR A 115 -9.08 -14.46 -15.58
N SER A 116 -9.35 -14.21 -16.86
CA SER A 116 -8.59 -14.80 -17.98
C SER A 116 -7.09 -14.47 -17.99
N GLN A 117 -6.66 -13.51 -17.15
CA GLN A 117 -5.27 -13.11 -16.98
C GLN A 117 -4.64 -13.66 -15.70
N ALA A 118 -5.35 -14.48 -14.92
CA ALA A 118 -4.82 -15.10 -13.71
C ALA A 118 -3.56 -15.93 -14.03
N GLY A 119 -2.56 -15.86 -13.16
CA GLY A 119 -1.28 -16.57 -13.35
C GLY A 119 -0.30 -15.89 -14.32
N LYS A 120 -0.70 -14.85 -15.06
CA LYS A 120 0.24 -14.06 -15.85
C LYS A 120 1.02 -13.11 -14.95
N ARG A 121 2.34 -13.02 -15.18
CA ARG A 121 3.20 -12.06 -14.48
C ARG A 121 2.72 -10.64 -14.77
N LYS A 122 2.37 -9.93 -13.71
CA LYS A 122 2.07 -8.50 -13.71
C LYS A 122 2.97 -7.83 -12.69
N ILE A 123 3.29 -6.57 -12.93
CA ILE A 123 4.00 -5.74 -11.96
C ILE A 123 2.94 -4.96 -11.19
N PHE A 124 3.02 -4.99 -9.87
CA PHE A 124 2.22 -4.15 -8.98
C PHE A 124 3.13 -3.02 -8.51
N LEU A 125 2.76 -1.77 -8.82
CA LEU A 125 3.51 -0.58 -8.48
C LEU A 125 2.56 0.45 -7.88
N THR A 126 3.02 1.15 -6.86
CA THR A 126 2.47 2.44 -6.45
C THR A 126 2.81 3.52 -7.48
N GLY A 127 2.14 4.66 -7.42
CA GLY A 127 2.41 5.79 -8.31
C GLY A 127 3.85 6.29 -8.22
N ALA A 128 4.40 6.39 -7.01
CA ALA A 128 5.78 6.80 -6.78
C ALA A 128 6.79 5.80 -7.38
N GLU A 129 6.58 4.50 -7.18
CA GLU A 129 7.43 3.47 -7.79
C GLU A 129 7.36 3.52 -9.31
N ALA A 130 6.18 3.73 -9.89
CA ALA A 130 6.01 3.86 -11.34
C ALA A 130 6.80 5.07 -11.89
N VAL A 131 6.76 6.23 -11.23
CA VAL A 131 7.56 7.39 -11.61
C VAL A 131 9.06 7.10 -11.47
N GLY A 132 9.48 6.45 -10.38
CA GLY A 132 10.87 6.09 -10.16
C GLY A 132 11.41 5.14 -11.23
N VAL A 133 10.66 4.08 -11.57
CA VAL A 133 11.01 3.15 -12.65
C VAL A 133 11.10 3.90 -13.98
N GLY A 134 10.14 4.78 -14.27
CA GLY A 134 10.14 5.61 -15.47
C GLY A 134 11.38 6.52 -15.56
N ALA A 135 11.72 7.20 -14.46
CA ALA A 135 12.87 8.09 -14.37
C ALA A 135 14.20 7.36 -14.56
N ILE A 136 14.38 6.24 -13.86
CA ILE A 136 15.56 5.37 -13.99
C ILE A 136 15.67 4.88 -15.44
N ARG A 137 14.57 4.41 -16.03
CA ARG A 137 14.56 3.93 -17.42
C ARG A 137 14.84 5.05 -18.43
N ALA A 138 14.41 6.27 -18.14
CA ALA A 138 14.72 7.46 -18.92
C ALA A 138 16.15 7.96 -18.71
N GLY A 139 16.97 7.30 -17.89
CA GLY A 139 18.37 7.65 -17.68
C GLY A 139 18.58 8.81 -16.71
N CYS A 140 17.65 9.06 -15.78
CA CYS A 140 17.89 9.96 -14.65
C CYS A 140 19.08 9.45 -13.82
N LYS A 141 20.07 10.31 -13.57
CA LYS A 141 21.26 9.97 -12.77
C LYS A 141 21.45 10.86 -11.55
N PHE A 142 20.57 11.83 -11.33
CA PHE A 142 20.63 12.68 -10.15
C PHE A 142 19.22 12.97 -9.63
N TYR A 143 18.97 12.64 -8.38
CA TYR A 143 17.72 12.91 -7.68
C TYR A 143 18.04 13.57 -6.34
N ALA A 144 17.53 14.79 -6.14
CA ALA A 144 17.64 15.50 -4.87
C ALA A 144 16.24 15.87 -4.40
N ALA A 145 15.88 15.57 -3.15
CA ALA A 145 14.56 15.87 -2.62
C ALA A 145 14.57 16.12 -1.11
N TYR A 146 13.66 16.99 -0.67
CA TYR A 146 13.32 17.14 0.74
C TYR A 146 12.10 16.27 1.06
N PRO A 147 12.06 15.54 2.19
CA PRO A 147 10.92 14.70 2.55
C PRO A 147 9.64 15.53 2.77
N MET A 148 8.67 15.39 1.87
CA MET A 148 7.34 16.01 1.98
C MET A 148 6.26 15.04 1.50
N THR A 149 5.23 14.78 2.32
CA THR A 149 4.08 13.97 1.92
C THR A 149 3.27 14.70 0.84
N PRO A 150 2.82 14.03 -0.25
CA PRO A 150 2.92 12.59 -0.55
C PRO A 150 4.09 12.19 -1.49
N ALA A 151 5.12 13.03 -1.67
CA ALA A 151 6.26 12.78 -2.56
C ALA A 151 7.37 11.90 -1.95
N THR A 152 7.50 11.85 -0.61
CA THR A 152 8.54 11.10 0.09
C THR A 152 8.70 9.63 -0.33
N PRO A 153 7.65 8.86 -0.67
CA PRO A 153 7.80 7.48 -1.14
C PRO A 153 8.72 7.33 -2.36
N LEU A 154 8.81 8.34 -3.24
CA LEU A 154 9.75 8.27 -4.37
C LEU A 154 11.20 8.32 -3.90
N LEU A 155 11.51 9.16 -2.90
CA LEU A 155 12.86 9.20 -2.31
C LEU A 155 13.22 7.85 -1.69
N HIS A 156 12.30 7.25 -0.92
CA HIS A 156 12.51 5.92 -0.35
C HIS A 156 12.68 4.83 -1.41
N PHE A 157 11.97 4.92 -2.53
CA PHE A 157 12.09 3.98 -3.63
C PHE A 157 13.43 4.11 -4.36
N MET A 158 13.86 5.34 -4.67
CA MET A 158 15.08 5.57 -5.46
C MET A 158 16.36 5.40 -4.65
N ALA A 159 16.36 5.77 -3.36
CA ALA A 159 17.56 5.74 -2.51
C ALA A 159 18.30 4.38 -2.49
N PRO A 160 17.65 3.21 -2.27
CA PRO A 160 18.36 1.93 -2.28
C PRO A 160 18.83 1.49 -3.66
N LEU A 161 18.35 2.13 -4.73
CA LEU A 161 18.67 1.81 -6.13
C LEU A 161 19.85 2.63 -6.66
N ASP A 162 20.39 3.56 -5.85
CA ASP A 162 21.38 4.53 -6.29
C ASP A 162 22.63 3.89 -6.91
N ARG A 163 23.25 2.95 -6.20
CA ARG A 163 24.45 2.21 -6.61
C ARG A 163 24.17 1.27 -7.77
N GLU A 164 23.04 0.58 -7.75
CA GLU A 164 22.66 -0.39 -8.79
C GLU A 164 22.54 0.29 -10.16
N TYR A 165 21.96 1.51 -10.19
CA TYR A 165 21.75 2.25 -11.43
C TYR A 165 22.79 3.36 -11.66
N GLY A 166 23.82 3.45 -10.83
CA GLY A 166 24.89 4.45 -10.95
C GLY A 166 24.34 5.89 -10.94
N MET A 167 23.39 6.16 -10.05
CA MET A 167 22.78 7.47 -9.85
C MET A 167 23.12 8.02 -8.47
N ILE A 168 22.97 9.33 -8.30
CA ILE A 168 23.07 9.97 -6.99
C ILE A 168 21.66 10.27 -6.51
N VAL A 169 21.33 9.79 -5.31
CA VAL A 169 20.09 10.10 -4.60
C VAL A 169 20.47 10.80 -3.29
N ILE A 170 20.04 12.05 -3.13
CA ILE A 170 20.36 12.85 -1.95
C ILE A 170 19.10 13.38 -1.29
N GLN A 171 19.00 13.17 0.02
CA GLN A 171 18.07 13.91 0.86
C GLN A 171 18.73 15.25 1.21
N VAL A 172 18.07 16.34 0.84
CA VAL A 172 18.56 17.69 1.09
C VAL A 172 17.86 18.30 2.32
N GLU A 173 18.34 19.47 2.73
CA GLU A 173 17.84 20.21 3.89
C GLU A 173 16.56 21.00 3.62
N SER A 174 16.24 21.31 2.36
CA SER A 174 15.03 22.05 1.96
C SER A 174 14.73 21.90 0.47
N GLU A 175 13.52 22.27 0.05
CA GLU A 175 13.13 22.31 -1.36
C GLU A 175 13.93 23.33 -2.19
N ILE A 176 14.40 24.41 -1.55
CA ILE A 176 15.29 25.40 -2.19
C ILE A 176 16.62 24.75 -2.56
N ALA A 177 17.18 23.94 -1.66
CA ALA A 177 18.39 23.17 -1.97
C ALA A 177 18.12 22.14 -3.07
N ALA A 178 16.96 21.46 -3.04
CA ALA A 178 16.60 20.45 -4.04
C ALA A 178 16.58 21.02 -5.47
N ILE A 179 15.84 22.11 -5.71
CA ILE A 179 15.73 22.70 -7.05
C ILE A 179 17.08 23.20 -7.57
N ASN A 180 17.88 23.83 -6.70
CA ASN A 180 19.17 24.36 -7.09
C ASN A 180 20.20 23.25 -7.36
N MET A 181 20.18 22.15 -6.60
CA MET A 181 21.03 21.00 -6.87
C MET A 181 20.68 20.31 -8.19
N ILE A 182 19.39 20.12 -8.50
CA ILE A 182 19.01 19.48 -9.78
C ILE A 182 19.30 20.40 -10.96
N ALA A 183 19.16 21.72 -10.80
CA ALA A 183 19.56 22.70 -11.82
C ALA A 183 21.06 22.62 -12.09
N GLY A 184 21.89 22.59 -11.03
CA GLY A 184 23.34 22.44 -11.17
C GLY A 184 23.77 21.11 -11.82
N ALA A 185 23.14 20.00 -11.42
CA ALA A 185 23.38 18.70 -12.02
C ALA A 185 23.00 18.68 -13.52
N SER A 186 21.86 19.29 -13.85
CA SER A 186 21.40 19.41 -15.24
C SER A 186 22.31 20.28 -16.10
N PHE A 187 22.77 21.41 -15.56
CA PHE A 187 23.75 22.27 -16.21
C PHE A 187 25.07 21.53 -16.51
N ALA A 188 25.48 20.61 -15.62
CA ALA A 188 26.64 19.74 -15.84
C ALA A 188 26.41 18.62 -16.88
N GLY A 189 25.21 18.51 -17.46
CA GLY A 189 24.84 17.55 -18.51
C GLY A 189 24.14 16.29 -18.01
N VAL A 190 23.74 16.24 -16.73
CA VAL A 190 23.08 15.06 -16.14
C VAL A 190 21.56 15.20 -16.19
N ARG A 191 20.84 14.14 -16.56
CA ARG A 191 19.38 14.11 -16.37
C ARG A 191 19.08 14.07 -14.88
N ALA A 192 18.52 15.18 -14.37
CA ALA A 192 18.24 15.38 -12.97
C ALA A 192 16.75 15.62 -12.73
N MET A 193 16.26 15.19 -11.58
CA MET A 193 14.88 15.44 -11.17
C MET A 193 14.75 15.62 -9.66
N THR A 194 13.65 16.20 -9.24
CA THR A 194 13.21 16.27 -7.84
C THR A 194 11.74 15.88 -7.71
N ALA A 195 11.26 15.71 -6.49
CA ALA A 195 9.85 15.52 -6.20
C ALA A 195 9.45 16.29 -4.95
N THR A 196 8.24 16.84 -4.97
CA THR A 196 7.69 17.64 -3.87
C THR A 196 6.16 17.68 -3.94
N SER A 197 5.52 18.39 -3.01
CA SER A 197 4.09 18.71 -3.05
C SER A 197 3.89 20.22 -3.02
N GLY A 198 2.64 20.69 -2.91
CA GLY A 198 2.28 22.10 -3.13
C GLY A 198 3.12 23.10 -2.33
N GLY A 199 3.29 22.89 -1.02
CA GLY A 199 4.07 23.80 -0.17
C GLY A 199 5.55 23.87 -0.56
N GLY A 200 6.17 22.73 -0.87
CA GLY A 200 7.56 22.69 -1.30
C GLY A 200 7.76 23.25 -2.71
N PHE A 201 6.81 23.02 -3.63
CA PHE A 201 6.84 23.62 -4.96
C PHE A 201 6.83 25.16 -4.91
N CYS A 202 6.05 25.76 -4.01
CA CYS A 202 6.08 27.21 -3.79
C CYS A 202 7.49 27.72 -3.45
N LEU A 203 8.23 27.00 -2.62
CA LEU A 203 9.62 27.35 -2.26
C LEU A 203 10.59 27.19 -3.43
N MET A 204 10.28 26.34 -4.41
CA MET A 204 11.11 26.14 -5.61
C MET A 204 10.92 27.22 -6.67
N SER A 205 9.96 28.14 -6.53
CA SER A 205 9.55 29.08 -7.58
C SER A 205 10.72 29.92 -8.13
N GLU A 206 11.62 30.38 -7.26
CA GLU A 206 12.82 31.15 -7.67
C GLU A 206 13.77 30.29 -8.53
N GLY A 207 14.10 29.09 -8.05
CA GLY A 207 14.95 28.14 -8.78
C GLY A 207 14.32 27.69 -10.10
N LEU A 208 13.00 27.49 -10.13
CA LEU A 208 12.27 27.20 -11.36
C LEU A 208 12.39 28.34 -12.38
N GLY A 209 12.20 29.59 -11.93
CA GLY A 209 12.42 30.79 -12.76
C GLY A 209 13.83 30.86 -13.34
N MET A 210 14.84 30.55 -12.52
CA MET A 210 16.24 30.46 -12.96
C MET A 210 16.45 29.38 -14.03
N THR A 211 15.88 28.18 -13.85
CA THR A 211 16.00 27.10 -14.85
C THR A 211 15.35 27.50 -16.19
N GLY A 212 14.22 28.21 -16.15
CA GLY A 212 13.59 28.75 -17.35
C GLY A 212 14.45 29.80 -18.06
N MET A 213 15.02 30.75 -17.31
CA MET A 213 15.86 31.82 -17.88
C MET A 213 17.16 31.30 -18.49
N THR A 214 17.72 30.23 -17.90
CA THR A 214 18.98 29.63 -18.36
C THR A 214 18.77 28.51 -19.38
N GLU A 215 17.53 28.20 -19.73
CA GLU A 215 17.15 27.05 -20.57
C GLU A 215 17.71 25.71 -20.04
N THR A 216 17.90 25.62 -18.72
CA THR A 216 18.43 24.42 -18.05
C THR A 216 17.29 23.42 -17.83
N PRO A 217 17.36 22.18 -18.37
CA PRO A 217 16.30 21.19 -18.18
C PRO A 217 16.10 20.84 -16.70
N ALA A 218 14.86 20.81 -16.22
CA ALA A 218 14.54 20.35 -14.88
C ALA A 218 13.22 19.58 -14.88
N VAL A 219 13.17 18.46 -14.13
CA VAL A 219 11.94 17.69 -13.93
C VAL A 219 11.57 17.73 -12.46
N ILE A 220 10.35 18.17 -12.18
CA ILE A 220 9.78 18.24 -10.83
C ILE A 220 8.53 17.37 -10.83
N MET A 221 8.54 16.26 -10.09
CA MET A 221 7.31 15.50 -9.83
C MET A 221 6.51 16.24 -8.75
N LEU A 222 5.32 16.74 -9.11
CA LEU A 222 4.39 17.35 -8.18
C LEU A 222 3.37 16.30 -7.74
N ALA A 223 3.41 15.95 -6.45
CA ALA A 223 2.59 14.91 -5.82
C ALA A 223 1.41 15.49 -5.01
#